data_AF-A0A7Y8AEY8-F1
#
_entry.id   AF-A0A7Y8AEY8-F1
#
_cell.length_a   1.000
_cell.length_b   1.000
_cell.length_c   1.000
_cell.angle_alpha   90.00
_cell.angle_beta   90.00
_cell.angle_gamma   90.00
#
_symmetry.space_group_name_H-M   'P 1'
#
loop_
_entity.id
_entity.type
_entity.pdbx_description
1 polymer ?
#
loop_
_entity_poly.entity_id
_entity_poly.type
_entity_poly.pdbx_seq_one_letter_code
_entity_poly.pdbx_strand_id
1 'polypeptide(L)'
;MRIIALTFLLLLTGPTWAGQMAIAAMPGGGVIYKKVESIRERKFANLVEQKTDFSCGAAALATILRQAYWMDVDEDHIIKGMLLNADQDLVRTQGFSMLDMKRYLESIGMRARGYRINADTLLTVKIPVVVLLEIRGYKHFVVMQRADKDWVYIGDPVLGHKRYARDDFVKGWNGIVFAVLGEGYDKTNVLLDPPTPLTAKNRLNEFSPVRDSELMDFGFIQSDFF
;
A
#
# COMPACT_ATOMS: atom_id res chain seq x y z
N MET A 1 -37.57 -25.26 13.45
CA MET A 1 -37.91 -24.16 12.52
C MET A 1 -36.78 -23.16 12.32
N ARG A 2 -36.13 -22.64 13.37
CA ARG A 2 -35.05 -21.62 13.22
C ARG A 2 -33.79 -22.11 12.48
N ILE A 3 -33.37 -23.36 12.69
CA ILE A 3 -32.17 -23.92 12.03
C ILE A 3 -32.41 -24.08 10.52
N ILE A 4 -33.59 -24.58 10.11
CA ILE A 4 -33.98 -24.75 8.70
C ILE A 4 -34.07 -23.39 7.99
N ALA A 5 -34.61 -22.37 8.67
CA ALA A 5 -34.65 -21.01 8.12
C ALA A 5 -33.25 -20.42 7.94
N LEU A 6 -32.31 -20.70 8.85
CA LEU A 6 -30.92 -20.25 8.75
C LEU A 6 -30.16 -20.94 7.62
N THR A 7 -30.32 -22.26 7.45
CA THR A 7 -29.72 -22.98 6.31
C THR A 7 -30.30 -22.54 4.97
N PHE A 8 -31.61 -22.24 4.92
CA PHE A 8 -32.24 -21.70 3.70
C PHE A 8 -31.72 -20.30 3.36
N LEU A 9 -31.47 -19.45 4.37
CA LEU A 9 -30.89 -18.12 4.16
C LEU A 9 -29.43 -18.18 3.68
N LEU A 10 -28.64 -19.12 4.19
CA LEU A 10 -27.26 -19.37 3.77
C LEU A 10 -27.15 -19.97 2.35
N LEU A 11 -28.18 -20.69 1.89
CA LEU A 11 -28.26 -21.20 0.51
C LEU A 11 -28.66 -20.12 -0.50
N LEU A 12 -29.28 -19.01 -0.04
CA LEU A 12 -29.67 -17.87 -0.87
C LEU A 12 -28.55 -16.83 -1.04
N THR A 13 -27.48 -16.90 -0.26
CA THR A 13 -26.28 -16.07 -0.47
C THR A 13 -25.39 -16.70 -1.53
N GLY A 14 -25.67 -16.40 -2.81
CA GLY A 14 -24.78 -16.76 -3.91
C GLY A 14 -23.40 -16.09 -3.78
N PRO A 15 -22.37 -16.61 -4.45
CA PRO A 15 -21.05 -15.99 -4.43
C PRO A 15 -21.12 -14.56 -5.00
N THR A 16 -20.74 -13.58 -4.19
CA THR A 16 -20.58 -12.20 -4.65
C THR A 16 -19.30 -12.11 -5.47
N TRP A 17 -19.42 -12.15 -6.79
CA TRP A 17 -18.28 -11.88 -7.67
C TRP A 17 -18.12 -10.37 -7.86
N ALA A 18 -16.88 -9.90 -7.81
CA ALA A 18 -16.55 -8.56 -8.27
C ALA A 18 -16.95 -8.43 -9.75
N GLY A 19 -17.85 -7.50 -10.06
CA GLY A 19 -18.34 -7.31 -11.42
C GLY A 19 -17.20 -6.95 -12.37
N GLN A 20 -17.15 -7.59 -13.54
CA GLN A 20 -16.34 -7.10 -14.64
C GLN A 20 -17.21 -6.17 -15.49
N MET A 21 -16.71 -4.98 -15.79
CA MET A 21 -17.41 -4.05 -16.69
C MET A 21 -16.72 -4.03 -18.05
N ALA A 22 -17.51 -4.23 -19.10
CA ALA A 22 -17.07 -4.00 -20.47
C ALA A 22 -17.02 -2.49 -20.72
N ILE A 23 -15.85 -1.99 -21.08
CA ILE A 23 -15.62 -0.60 -21.45
C ILE A 23 -15.26 -0.58 -22.93
N ALA A 24 -15.91 0.28 -23.72
CA ALA A 24 -15.52 0.51 -25.11
C ALA A 24 -14.14 1.16 -25.13
N ALA A 25 -13.14 0.46 -25.66
CA ALA A 25 -11.75 0.89 -25.63
C ALA A 25 -11.39 1.87 -26.74
N MET A 26 -12.07 1.77 -27.88
CA MET A 26 -11.86 2.62 -29.06
C MET A 26 -13.17 2.79 -29.86
N PRO A 27 -13.30 3.90 -30.62
CA PRO A 27 -14.32 4.01 -31.66
C PRO A 27 -14.11 2.87 -32.69
N GLY A 28 -15.07 1.94 -32.80
CA GLY A 28 -14.95 0.75 -33.66
C GLY A 28 -15.20 -0.61 -32.99
N GLY A 29 -15.50 -0.65 -31.68
CA GLY A 29 -16.16 -1.82 -31.08
C GLY A 29 -15.28 -2.80 -30.29
N GLY A 30 -14.02 -2.46 -30.00
CA GLY A 30 -13.21 -3.24 -29.06
C GLY A 30 -13.72 -3.06 -27.62
N VAL A 31 -14.14 -4.14 -26.97
CA VAL A 31 -14.50 -4.15 -25.53
C VAL A 31 -13.29 -4.57 -24.69
N ILE A 32 -12.90 -3.73 -23.72
CA ILE A 32 -11.95 -4.09 -22.67
C ILE A 32 -12.74 -4.41 -21.41
N TYR A 33 -12.50 -5.59 -20.85
CA TYR A 33 -13.05 -5.97 -19.55
C TYR A 33 -12.13 -5.46 -18.46
N LYS A 34 -12.60 -4.46 -17.71
CA LYS A 34 -11.88 -3.96 -16.54
C LYS A 34 -12.46 -4.59 -15.29
N LYS A 35 -11.60 -5.16 -14.45
CA LYS A 35 -11.98 -5.59 -13.09
C LYS A 35 -12.41 -4.35 -12.30
N VAL A 36 -13.63 -4.34 -11.80
CA VAL A 36 -14.11 -3.26 -10.93
C VAL A 36 -13.55 -3.50 -9.53
N GLU A 37 -12.96 -2.45 -8.96
CA GLU A 37 -12.47 -2.43 -7.60
C GLU A 37 -13.27 -1.41 -6.80
N SER A 38 -13.66 -1.78 -5.59
CA SER A 38 -14.24 -0.86 -4.61
C SER A 38 -13.21 0.17 -4.16
N ILE A 39 -13.70 1.29 -3.61
CA ILE A 39 -12.84 2.32 -2.99
C ILE A 39 -11.96 1.71 -1.90
N ARG A 40 -12.47 0.74 -1.14
CA ARG A 40 -11.70 0.04 -0.10
C ARG A 40 -10.59 -0.81 -0.71
N GLU A 41 -10.89 -1.64 -1.70
CA GLU A 41 -9.87 -2.49 -2.35
C GLU A 41 -8.76 -1.62 -2.95
N ARG A 42 -9.13 -0.55 -3.65
CA ARG A 42 -8.15 0.36 -4.25
C ARG A 42 -7.29 1.09 -3.21
N LYS A 43 -7.86 1.39 -2.04
CA LYS A 43 -7.14 2.01 -0.91
C LYS A 43 -6.00 1.12 -0.38
N PHE A 44 -6.16 -0.20 -0.44
CA PHE A 44 -5.17 -1.19 0.01
C PHE A 44 -4.53 -1.98 -1.13
N ALA A 45 -4.63 -1.51 -2.38
CA ALA A 45 -4.09 -2.22 -3.53
C ALA A 45 -2.60 -2.53 -3.32
N ASN A 46 -2.18 -3.79 -3.46
CA ASN A 46 -0.79 -4.23 -3.23
C ASN A 46 -0.25 -4.06 -1.80
N LEU A 47 -1.10 -3.73 -0.81
CA LEU A 47 -0.73 -3.70 0.61
C LEU A 47 -1.31 -4.91 1.34
N VAL A 48 -0.63 -5.37 2.38
CA VAL A 48 -1.18 -6.32 3.34
C VAL A 48 -1.89 -5.54 4.45
N GLU A 49 -3.22 -5.63 4.51
CA GLU A 49 -4.04 -5.00 5.54
C GLU A 49 -3.82 -5.71 6.89
N GLN A 50 -3.60 -4.92 7.92
CA GLN A 50 -3.44 -5.41 9.30
C GLN A 50 -4.79 -5.85 9.87
N LYS A 51 -4.85 -7.04 10.48
CA LYS A 51 -6.06 -7.61 11.08
C LYS A 51 -6.02 -7.71 12.60
N THR A 52 -4.83 -7.70 13.19
CA THR A 52 -4.63 -7.85 14.64
C THR A 52 -4.08 -6.58 15.26
N ASP A 53 -4.28 -6.38 16.57
CA ASP A 53 -3.68 -5.25 17.26
C ASP A 53 -2.16 -5.44 17.37
N PHE A 54 -1.40 -4.34 17.29
CA PHE A 54 0.06 -4.32 17.45
C PHE A 54 0.89 -5.13 16.42
N SER A 55 0.29 -5.54 15.31
CA SER A 55 0.95 -6.26 14.22
C SER A 55 1.33 -5.40 13.00
N CYS A 56 1.26 -4.07 13.12
CA CYS A 56 1.60 -3.14 12.02
C CYS A 56 2.98 -3.41 11.40
N GLY A 57 3.98 -3.77 12.21
CA GLY A 57 5.31 -4.17 11.74
C GLY A 57 5.28 -5.47 10.91
N ALA A 58 4.46 -6.45 11.32
CA ALA A 58 4.29 -7.71 10.59
C ALA A 58 3.65 -7.48 9.22
N ALA A 59 2.59 -6.67 9.16
CA ALA A 59 1.87 -6.36 7.92
C ALA A 59 2.70 -5.47 6.97
N ALA A 60 3.45 -4.50 7.52
CA ALA A 60 4.40 -3.70 6.74
C ALA A 60 5.50 -4.59 6.13
N LEU A 61 6.02 -5.54 6.91
CA LEU A 61 7.01 -6.48 6.41
C LEU A 61 6.43 -7.41 5.34
N ALA A 62 5.27 -8.02 5.60
CA ALA A 62 4.56 -8.87 4.64
C ALA A 62 4.34 -8.15 3.30
N THR A 63 4.00 -6.85 3.34
CA THR A 63 3.85 -6.02 2.14
C THR A 63 5.13 -5.94 1.33
N ILE A 64 6.27 -5.65 1.98
CA ILE A 64 7.57 -5.57 1.28
C ILE A 64 7.95 -6.95 0.72
N LEU A 65 7.81 -8.01 1.50
CA LEU A 65 8.19 -9.36 1.09
C LEU A 65 7.34 -9.87 -0.09
N ARG A 66 6.03 -9.60 -0.05
CA ARG A 66 5.12 -9.97 -1.12
C ARG A 66 5.35 -9.21 -2.41
N GLN A 67 5.51 -7.89 -2.32
CA GLN A 67 5.58 -7.05 -3.53
C GLN A 67 6.99 -6.89 -4.08
N ALA A 68 8.02 -6.79 -3.23
CA ALA A 68 9.39 -6.56 -3.68
C ALA A 68 10.21 -7.83 -3.86
N TYR A 69 9.79 -8.96 -3.27
CA TYR A 69 10.49 -10.24 -3.33
C TYR A 69 9.61 -11.39 -3.83
N TRP A 70 8.37 -11.12 -4.25
CA TRP A 70 7.43 -12.10 -4.80
C TRP A 70 7.17 -13.31 -3.88
N MET A 71 7.31 -13.12 -2.56
CA MET A 71 7.05 -14.18 -1.59
C MET A 71 5.56 -14.24 -1.23
N ASP A 72 4.98 -15.44 -1.27
CA ASP A 72 3.58 -15.63 -0.89
C ASP A 72 3.43 -15.71 0.64
N VAL A 73 3.54 -14.55 1.29
CA VAL A 73 3.44 -14.39 2.75
C VAL A 73 2.37 -13.39 3.11
N ASP A 74 1.59 -13.69 4.15
CA ASP A 74 0.58 -12.80 4.72
C ASP A 74 0.95 -12.36 6.15
N GLU A 75 0.11 -11.52 6.76
CA GLU A 75 0.35 -11.02 8.12
C GLU A 75 0.54 -12.15 9.13
N ASP A 76 -0.32 -13.18 9.10
CA ASP A 76 -0.30 -14.30 10.05
C ASP A 76 0.98 -15.14 9.92
N HIS A 77 1.44 -15.37 8.69
CA HIS A 77 2.71 -16.04 8.42
C HIS A 77 3.89 -15.27 9.05
N ILE A 78 3.95 -13.95 8.87
CA ILE A 78 5.03 -13.12 9.43
C ILE A 78 4.93 -13.07 10.96
N ILE A 79 3.73 -12.93 11.53
CA ILE A 79 3.50 -12.97 12.99
C ILE A 79 4.05 -14.26 13.59
N LYS A 80 3.64 -15.41 13.04
CA LYS A 80 4.08 -16.73 13.53
C LYS A 80 5.60 -16.86 13.46
N GLY A 81 6.21 -16.42 12.36
CA GLY A 81 7.66 -16.44 12.20
C GLY A 81 8.40 -15.56 13.21
N MET A 82 7.92 -14.33 13.43
CA MET A 82 8.53 -13.42 14.40
C MET A 82 8.39 -13.89 15.84
N LEU A 83 7.25 -14.49 16.21
CA LEU A 83 6.98 -14.99 17.57
C LEU A 83 7.94 -16.13 18.00
N LEU A 84 8.61 -16.82 17.07
CA LEU A 84 9.60 -17.84 17.40
C LEU A 84 10.83 -17.27 18.14
N ASN A 85 11.18 -16.01 17.89
CA ASN A 85 12.39 -15.37 18.42
C ASN A 85 12.11 -14.07 19.21
N ALA A 86 10.84 -13.75 19.42
CA ALA A 86 10.38 -12.54 20.11
C ALA A 86 9.85 -12.88 21.52
N ASP A 87 9.88 -11.88 22.41
CA ASP A 87 9.26 -11.98 23.73
C ASP A 87 7.74 -11.79 23.59
N GLN A 88 6.97 -12.86 23.83
CA GLN A 88 5.52 -12.85 23.63
C GLN A 88 4.79 -11.89 24.57
N ASP A 89 5.28 -11.70 25.80
CA ASP A 89 4.62 -10.81 26.77
C ASP A 89 4.83 -9.35 26.38
N LEU A 90 6.02 -9.03 25.86
CA LEU A 90 6.31 -7.70 25.32
C LEU A 90 5.53 -7.43 24.03
N VAL A 91 5.48 -8.39 23.11
CA VAL A 91 4.73 -8.24 21.84
C VAL A 91 3.23 -8.03 22.10
N ARG A 92 2.64 -8.70 23.09
CA ARG A 92 1.22 -8.52 23.45
C ARG A 92 0.89 -7.12 23.96
N THR A 93 1.85 -6.44 24.58
CA THR A 93 1.62 -5.14 25.22
C THR A 93 2.14 -3.95 24.40
N GLN A 94 3.18 -4.15 23.60
CA GLN A 94 3.89 -3.10 22.87
C GLN A 94 3.99 -3.34 21.35
N GLY A 95 3.69 -4.56 20.90
CA GLY A 95 3.87 -4.97 19.51
C GLY A 95 5.27 -5.41 19.14
N PHE A 96 5.46 -5.70 17.85
CA PHE A 96 6.76 -6.13 17.32
C PHE A 96 7.74 -4.97 17.23
N SER A 97 8.98 -5.20 17.64
CA SER A 97 10.06 -4.24 17.48
C SER A 97 10.79 -4.41 16.14
N MET A 98 11.61 -3.42 15.75
CA MET A 98 12.53 -3.58 14.62
C MET A 98 13.55 -4.70 14.83
N LEU A 99 13.87 -5.04 16.08
CA LEU A 99 14.78 -6.14 16.39
C LEU A 99 14.11 -7.48 16.08
N ASP A 100 12.83 -7.64 16.41
CA ASP A 100 12.07 -8.86 16.11
C ASP A 100 11.94 -9.06 14.60
N MET A 101 11.62 -7.99 13.87
CA MET A 101 11.61 -8.01 12.39
C MET A 101 12.96 -8.40 11.82
N LYS A 102 14.06 -7.86 12.37
CA LYS A 102 15.42 -8.21 11.94
C LYS A 102 15.73 -9.69 12.16
N ARG A 103 15.46 -10.22 13.36
CA ARG A 103 15.73 -11.62 13.72
C ARG A 103 14.96 -12.57 12.81
N TYR A 104 13.70 -12.26 12.53
CA TYR A 104 12.89 -13.05 11.61
C TYR A 104 13.46 -13.05 10.19
N LEU A 105 13.80 -11.87 9.65
CA LEU A 105 14.40 -11.75 8.31
C LEU A 105 15.71 -12.54 8.21
N GLU A 106 16.57 -12.46 9.23
CA GLU A 106 17.82 -13.22 9.28
C GLU A 106 17.57 -14.74 9.34
N SER A 107 16.52 -15.19 10.03
CA SER A 107 16.14 -16.62 10.10
C SER A 107 15.72 -17.22 8.75
N ILE A 108 15.25 -16.39 7.82
CA ILE A 108 14.85 -16.80 6.47
C ILE A 108 15.91 -16.42 5.41
N GLY A 109 17.14 -16.15 5.84
CA GLY A 109 18.28 -15.91 4.95
C GLY A 109 18.33 -14.49 4.34
N MET A 110 17.46 -13.58 4.78
CA MET A 110 17.52 -12.17 4.38
C MET A 110 18.37 -11.35 5.34
N ARG A 111 18.78 -10.17 4.89
CA ARG A 111 19.52 -9.19 5.70
C ARG A 111 18.60 -8.02 5.99
N ALA A 112 18.66 -7.51 7.22
CA ALA A 112 17.89 -6.34 7.59
C ALA A 112 18.76 -5.35 8.38
N ARG A 113 18.59 -4.05 8.09
CA ARG A 113 19.39 -2.99 8.73
C ARG A 113 18.54 -1.76 9.01
N GLY A 114 18.63 -1.28 10.25
CA GLY A 114 18.17 0.05 10.63
C GLY A 114 19.25 1.08 10.35
N TYR A 115 18.91 2.14 9.63
CA TYR A 115 19.78 3.28 9.37
C TYR A 115 19.14 4.54 9.95
N ARG A 116 19.94 5.33 10.67
CA ARG A 116 19.56 6.69 11.02
C ARG A 116 19.99 7.62 9.89
N ILE A 117 19.04 8.30 9.26
CA ILE A 117 19.32 9.19 8.13
C ILE A 117 18.67 10.56 8.35
N ASN A 118 19.19 11.58 7.68
CA ASN A 118 18.61 12.92 7.69
C ASN A 118 17.42 13.00 6.75
N ALA A 119 16.53 13.97 6.98
CA ALA A 119 15.34 14.18 6.15
C ALA A 119 15.68 14.44 4.67
N ASP A 120 16.81 15.07 4.36
CA ASP A 120 17.26 15.31 2.97
C ASP A 120 17.66 14.02 2.25
N THR A 121 18.12 13.02 3.00
CA THR A 121 18.52 11.73 2.45
C THR A 121 17.31 10.88 2.05
N LEU A 122 16.09 11.19 2.53
CA LEU A 122 14.86 10.47 2.16
C LEU A 122 14.66 10.42 0.64
N LEU A 123 14.98 11.51 -0.06
CA LEU A 123 14.86 11.63 -1.52
C LEU A 123 15.76 10.64 -2.29
N THR A 124 16.83 10.17 -1.63
CA THR A 124 17.80 9.25 -2.23
C THR A 124 17.44 7.79 -1.98
N VAL A 125 16.47 7.51 -1.11
CA VAL A 125 16.00 6.16 -0.79
C VAL A 125 15.15 5.66 -1.95
N LYS A 126 15.71 4.75 -2.76
CA LYS A 126 15.08 4.18 -3.96
C LYS A 126 14.42 2.82 -3.75
N ILE A 127 14.35 2.35 -2.51
CA ILE A 127 13.76 1.06 -2.16
C ILE A 127 12.67 1.29 -1.11
N PRO A 128 11.60 0.47 -1.08
CA PRO A 128 10.62 0.56 -0.03
C PRO A 128 11.26 0.13 1.30
N VAL A 129 11.03 0.91 2.35
CA VAL A 129 11.59 0.68 3.69
C VAL A 129 10.50 0.76 4.73
N VAL A 130 10.68 0.05 5.84
CA VAL A 130 9.78 0.21 7.00
C VAL A 130 10.25 1.41 7.82
N VAL A 131 9.33 2.29 8.21
CA VAL A 131 9.62 3.44 9.06
C VAL A 131 8.67 3.46 10.25
N LEU A 132 9.12 4.07 11.34
CA LEU A 132 8.30 4.30 12.52
C LEU A 132 7.80 5.75 12.51
N LEU A 133 6.48 5.91 12.44
CA LEU A 133 5.81 7.21 12.57
C LEU A 133 5.15 7.33 13.93
N GLU A 134 5.20 8.53 14.50
CA GLU A 134 4.46 8.91 15.69
C GLU A 134 3.39 9.94 15.32
N ILE A 135 2.13 9.54 15.47
CA ILE A 135 0.97 10.37 15.15
C ILE A 135 0.15 10.52 16.42
N ARG A 136 0.12 11.74 16.98
CA ARG A 136 -0.65 12.05 18.20
C ARG A 136 -0.31 11.12 19.39
N GLY A 137 0.97 10.78 19.56
CA GLY A 137 1.45 9.89 20.62
C GLY A 137 1.31 8.40 20.33
N TYR A 138 0.74 8.02 19.18
CA TYR A 138 0.68 6.62 18.75
C TYR A 138 1.83 6.30 17.79
N LYS A 139 2.64 5.30 18.13
CA LYS A 139 3.75 4.81 17.32
C LYS A 139 3.27 3.72 16.38
N HIS A 140 3.56 3.86 15.09
CA HIS A 140 3.03 3.01 14.04
C HIS A 140 4.07 2.70 12.98
N PHE A 141 4.20 1.42 12.62
CA PHE A 141 5.06 1.00 11.51
C PHE A 141 4.31 1.11 10.19
N VAL A 142 4.93 1.79 9.24
CA VAL A 142 4.40 1.92 7.87
C VAL A 142 5.49 1.62 6.86
N VAL A 143 5.10 1.29 5.63
CA VAL A 143 6.02 1.17 4.50
C VAL A 143 6.18 2.54 3.87
N MET A 144 7.38 3.12 3.93
CA MET A 144 7.72 4.24 3.06
C MET A 144 8.04 3.70 1.67
N GLN A 145 7.20 4.05 0.71
CA GLN A 145 7.26 3.55 -0.67
C GLN A 145 8.26 4.36 -1.50
N ARG A 146 8.10 5.69 -1.45
CA ARG A 146 8.86 6.65 -2.23
C ARG A 146 8.81 8.01 -1.55
N ALA A 147 9.86 8.81 -1.73
CA ALA A 147 9.89 10.21 -1.35
C ALA A 147 10.30 11.10 -2.53
N ASP A 148 9.63 12.23 -2.63
CA ASP A 148 9.82 13.27 -3.64
C ASP A 148 10.08 14.60 -2.92
N LYS A 149 10.37 15.67 -3.68
CA LYS A 149 10.71 16.98 -3.10
C LYS A 149 9.67 17.47 -2.08
N ASP A 150 8.39 17.29 -2.41
CA ASP A 150 7.27 17.84 -1.65
C ASP A 150 6.49 16.78 -0.86
N TRP A 151 6.55 15.50 -1.28
CA TRP A 151 5.66 14.44 -0.80
C TRP A 151 6.43 13.19 -0.38
N VAL A 152 5.95 12.54 0.69
CA VAL A 152 6.37 11.20 1.10
C VAL A 152 5.18 10.26 0.98
N TYR A 153 5.33 9.22 0.15
CA TYR A 153 4.31 8.22 -0.11
C TYR A 153 4.50 7.04 0.84
N ILE A 154 3.41 6.66 1.50
CA ILE A 154 3.40 5.58 2.49
C ILE A 154 2.28 4.57 2.21
N GLY A 155 2.62 3.30 2.38
CA GLY A 155 1.67 2.21 2.54
C GLY A 155 1.43 1.97 4.03
N ASP A 156 0.30 2.44 4.54
CA ASP A 156 -0.12 2.21 5.92
C ASP A 156 -0.94 0.91 6.00
N PRO A 157 -0.52 -0.10 6.79
CA PRO A 157 -1.27 -1.34 6.94
C PRO A 157 -2.70 -1.18 7.48
N VAL A 158 -3.00 -0.07 8.15
CA VAL A 158 -4.31 0.25 8.75
C VAL A 158 -5.07 1.24 7.89
N LEU A 159 -4.37 2.23 7.33
CA LEU A 159 -4.99 3.36 6.62
C LEU A 159 -4.80 3.33 5.11
N GLY A 160 -4.18 2.30 4.55
CA GLY A 160 -3.90 2.12 3.14
C GLY A 160 -2.89 3.14 2.58
N HIS A 161 -2.93 3.36 1.26
CA HIS A 161 -2.05 4.33 0.61
C HIS A 161 -2.36 5.76 1.08
N LYS A 162 -1.32 6.44 1.56
CA LYS A 162 -1.35 7.83 1.97
C LYS A 162 -0.12 8.57 1.47
N ARG A 163 -0.22 9.89 1.39
CA ARG A 163 0.93 10.77 1.21
C ARG A 163 0.91 11.85 2.28
N TYR A 164 2.09 12.23 2.75
CA TYR A 164 2.28 13.36 3.64
C TYR A 164 3.11 14.42 2.94
N ALA A 165 2.84 15.69 3.23
CA ALA A 165 3.80 16.73 2.93
C ALA A 165 5.11 16.40 3.66
N ARG A 166 6.25 16.62 3.01
CA ARG A 166 7.56 16.23 3.56
C ARG A 166 7.78 16.76 4.97
N ASP A 167 7.47 18.02 5.22
CA ASP A 167 7.65 18.63 6.55
C ASP A 167 6.77 18.00 7.63
N ASP A 168 5.56 17.58 7.28
CA ASP A 168 4.66 16.92 8.22
C ASP A 168 5.08 15.48 8.52
N PHE A 169 5.60 14.78 7.50
CA PHE A 169 6.20 13.46 7.70
C PHE A 169 7.39 13.53 8.66
N VAL A 170 8.30 14.48 8.43
CA VAL A 170 9.52 14.63 9.24
C VAL A 170 9.22 14.95 10.71
N LYS A 171 8.16 15.71 11.01
CA LYS A 171 7.73 15.98 12.39
C LYS A 171 7.33 14.71 13.15
N GLY A 172 6.71 13.76 12.47
CA GLY A 172 6.25 12.50 13.08
C GLY A 172 7.27 11.37 12.96
N TRP A 173 8.35 11.53 12.21
CA TRP A 173 9.31 10.47 11.94
C TRP A 173 10.53 10.53 12.86
N ASN A 174 10.96 9.38 13.37
CA ASN A 174 12.06 9.29 14.35
C ASN A 174 13.48 9.32 13.73
N GLY A 175 13.60 9.51 12.42
CA GLY A 175 14.88 9.53 11.70
C GLY A 175 15.44 8.15 11.35
N ILE A 176 14.72 7.06 11.63
CA ILE A 176 15.16 5.68 11.37
C ILE A 176 14.40 5.09 10.19
N VAL A 177 15.14 4.54 9.23
CA VAL A 177 14.61 3.66 8.17
C VAL A 177 15.09 2.23 8.39
N PHE A 178 14.21 1.26 8.19
CA PHE A 178 14.51 -0.16 8.27
C PHE A 178 14.46 -0.77 6.88
N ALA A 179 15.63 -1.10 6.34
CA ALA A 179 15.78 -1.65 5.00
C ALA A 179 15.87 -3.18 5.05
N VAL A 180 15.08 -3.82 4.18
CA VAL A 180 15.10 -5.27 3.93
C VAL A 180 15.93 -5.53 2.67
N LEU A 181 16.94 -6.37 2.78
CA LEU A 181 17.94 -6.65 1.75
C LEU A 181 18.03 -8.17 1.55
N GLY A 182 17.79 -8.65 0.35
CA GLY A 182 17.90 -10.06 0.01
C GLY A 182 18.18 -10.26 -1.47
N GLU A 183 18.46 -11.51 -1.85
CA GLU A 183 18.44 -11.90 -3.25
C GLU A 183 17.00 -11.87 -3.80
N GLY A 184 16.84 -11.67 -5.11
CA GLY A 184 15.52 -11.63 -5.74
C GLY A 184 14.73 -10.34 -5.57
N TYR A 185 15.36 -9.25 -5.09
CA TYR A 185 14.72 -7.93 -5.05
C TYR A 185 14.34 -7.44 -6.45
N ASP A 186 13.05 -7.22 -6.68
CA ASP A 186 12.52 -6.67 -7.90
C ASP A 186 12.64 -5.13 -7.90
N LYS A 187 13.45 -4.59 -8.81
CA LYS A 187 13.67 -3.15 -8.97
C LYS A 187 12.50 -2.41 -9.66
N THR A 188 11.54 -3.15 -10.19
CA THR A 188 10.35 -2.64 -10.88
C THR A 188 9.07 -2.92 -10.11
N ASN A 189 9.19 -3.28 -8.82
CA ASN A 189 8.05 -3.60 -7.99
C ASN A 189 7.04 -2.45 -7.88
N VAL A 190 5.77 -2.83 -7.66
CA VAL A 190 4.62 -1.92 -7.59
C VAL A 190 4.66 -0.94 -6.42
N LEU A 191 5.52 -1.14 -5.41
CA LEU A 191 5.64 -0.20 -4.29
C LEU A 191 6.42 1.06 -4.68
N LEU A 192 7.19 1.04 -5.77
CA LEU A 192 7.94 2.21 -6.25
C LEU A 192 7.07 3.19 -7.05
N ASP A 193 5.89 2.74 -7.50
CA ASP A 193 4.88 3.55 -8.19
C ASP A 193 3.53 3.48 -7.45
N PRO A 194 3.43 4.10 -6.25
CA PRO A 194 2.23 3.99 -5.43
C PRO A 194 1.04 4.74 -6.06
N PRO A 195 -0.19 4.19 -5.95
CA PRO A 195 -1.36 4.85 -6.50
C PRO A 195 -1.58 6.20 -5.83
N THR A 196 -2.01 7.19 -6.62
CA THR A 196 -2.38 8.50 -6.09
C THR A 196 -3.50 8.34 -5.04
N PRO A 197 -3.41 9.00 -3.87
CA PRO A 197 -4.46 8.92 -2.86
C PRO A 197 -5.84 9.28 -3.42
N LEU A 198 -6.86 8.56 -2.98
CA LEU A 198 -8.24 8.79 -3.37
C LEU A 198 -8.78 10.03 -2.63
N THR A 199 -8.42 11.23 -3.07
CA THR A 199 -8.92 12.50 -2.51
C THR A 199 -9.78 13.23 -3.53
N ALA A 200 -11.02 13.58 -3.15
CA ALA A 200 -11.95 14.32 -4.01
C ALA A 200 -11.58 15.81 -4.18
N LYS A 201 -10.81 16.37 -3.22
CA LYS A 201 -10.52 17.80 -3.12
C LYS A 201 -9.81 18.39 -4.34
N ASN A 202 -8.97 17.61 -5.02
CA ASN A 202 -8.25 18.08 -6.21
C ASN A 202 -8.87 17.59 -7.53
N ARG A 203 -9.67 16.51 -7.52
CA ARG A 203 -10.27 15.98 -8.76
C ARG A 203 -11.48 16.77 -9.26
N LEU A 204 -12.16 17.50 -8.39
CA LEU A 204 -13.30 18.35 -8.78
C LEU A 204 -12.86 19.67 -9.44
N ASN A 205 -11.62 20.10 -9.21
CA ASN A 205 -11.05 21.34 -9.78
C ASN A 205 -9.99 21.09 -10.87
N GLU A 206 -9.75 19.84 -11.26
CA GLU A 206 -8.91 19.45 -12.40
C GLU A 206 -9.72 19.32 -13.70
N PHE A 207 -10.86 20.02 -13.81
CA PHE A 207 -11.48 20.25 -15.12
C PHE A 207 -10.61 21.24 -15.87
N SER A 208 -9.54 20.75 -16.50
CA SER A 208 -8.86 21.52 -17.53
C SER A 208 -9.77 21.47 -18.76
N PRO A 209 -10.16 22.62 -19.34
CA PRO A 209 -10.82 22.59 -20.64
C PRO A 209 -9.93 21.81 -21.61
N VAL A 210 -10.54 20.88 -22.35
CA VAL A 210 -9.84 20.08 -23.36
C VAL A 210 -9.13 21.05 -24.28
N ARG A 211 -7.81 20.87 -24.47
CA ARG A 211 -7.04 21.78 -25.32
C ARG A 211 -7.53 21.63 -26.76
N ASP A 212 -7.51 22.70 -27.55
CA ASP A 212 -7.94 22.65 -28.95
C ASP A 212 -7.21 21.55 -29.76
N SER A 213 -5.96 21.27 -29.41
CA SER A 213 -5.17 20.17 -29.99
C SER A 213 -5.72 18.77 -29.66
N GLU A 214 -6.28 18.60 -28.45
CA GLU A 214 -6.90 17.35 -28.01
C GLU A 214 -8.32 17.20 -28.57
N LEU A 215 -9.01 18.31 -28.87
CA LEU A 215 -10.34 18.27 -29.50
C LEU A 215 -10.29 17.76 -30.95
N MET A 216 -9.15 17.93 -31.64
CA MET A 216 -8.92 17.32 -32.96
C MET A 216 -8.93 15.79 -32.91
N ASP A 217 -8.46 15.17 -31.81
CA ASP A 217 -8.51 13.71 -31.62
C ASP A 217 -9.95 13.19 -31.41
N PHE A 218 -10.89 14.09 -31.08
CA PHE A 218 -12.33 13.80 -30.97
C PHE A 218 -13.13 14.15 -32.23
N GLY A 219 -12.45 14.51 -33.33
CA GLY A 219 -13.07 14.74 -34.64
C GLY A 219 -13.60 16.15 -34.88
N PHE A 220 -13.29 17.10 -33.98
CA PHE A 220 -13.55 18.52 -34.23
C PHE A 220 -12.54 19.07 -35.24
N ILE A 221 -13.03 19.78 -36.27
CA ILE A 221 -12.18 20.37 -37.30
C ILE A 221 -11.86 21.82 -36.93
N GLN A 222 -10.74 22.33 -37.45
CA GLN A 222 -10.25 23.67 -37.12
C GLN A 222 -11.28 24.79 -37.36
N SER A 223 -12.23 24.59 -38.29
CA SER A 223 -13.32 25.53 -38.57
C SER A 223 -14.40 25.62 -37.49
N ASP A 224 -14.46 24.66 -36.56
CA ASP A 224 -15.44 24.65 -35.47
C ASP A 224 -14.99 25.49 -34.26
N PHE A 225 -13.76 26.01 -34.27
CA PHE A 225 -13.12 26.78 -33.20
C PHE A 225 -13.10 28.30 -33.43
N PHE A 226 -13.81 28.79 -34.47
CA PHE A 226 -13.88 30.21 -34.85
C PHE A 226 -15.30 30.70 -35.06
#